data_AF-A0A847ZAY7-F1
#
_entry.id   AF-A0A847ZAY7-F1
#
_cell.length_a   1.000
_cell.length_b   1.000
_cell.length_c   1.000
_cell.angle_alpha   90.00
_cell.angle_beta   90.00
_cell.angle_gamma   90.00
#
_symmetry.space_group_name_H-M   'P 1'
#
loop_
_entity.id
_entity.type
_entity.pdbx_description
1 polymer ?
#
loop_
_entity_poly.entity_id
_entity_poly.type
_entity_poly.pdbx_seq_one_letter_code
_entity_poly.pdbx_strand_id
1 'polypeptide(L)'
;HVFQYEPPEDPEAYIHRAGRTGRMGSSGVVISLVAEMEKFKIQSIARFYNISMEERSLPGDEELERVVTERITALLEARLRGRDNIQIERMQRFKPLARNLAQSEDELAIITMLLDDYYQQSLHTPPAQPAADDAEEAGTAGPKQKPKPQRPNKRPRSRNRKEKKQPQQP
;
A
#
# COMPACT_ATOMS: atom_id res chain seq x y z
N HIS A 1 -1.40 -5.66 5.87
CA HIS A 1 -2.73 -5.22 6.32
C HIS A 1 -3.69 -5.23 5.14
N VAL A 2 -4.95 -5.62 5.36
CA VAL A 2 -6.05 -5.53 4.41
C VAL A 2 -7.22 -4.87 5.13
N PHE A 3 -7.81 -3.85 4.52
CA PHE A 3 -9.01 -3.17 5.02
C PHE A 3 -10.20 -3.54 4.13
N GLN A 4 -11.25 -4.10 4.73
CA GLN A 4 -12.51 -4.39 4.05
C GLN A 4 -13.52 -3.31 4.48
N TYR A 5 -13.77 -2.36 3.59
CA TYR A 5 -14.75 -1.29 3.83
C TYR A 5 -16.18 -1.81 3.98
N GLU A 6 -16.50 -2.86 3.22
CA GLU A 6 -17.72 -3.63 3.35
C GLU A 6 -17.35 -5.11 3.29
N PRO A 7 -17.66 -5.90 4.33
CA PRO A 7 -17.38 -7.32 4.32
C PRO A 7 -18.33 -8.03 3.35
N PRO A 8 -17.83 -8.98 2.54
CA PRO A 8 -18.70 -9.78 1.70
C PRO A 8 -19.63 -10.65 2.55
N GLU A 9 -20.83 -10.92 2.04
CA GLU A 9 -21.79 -11.79 2.69
C GLU A 9 -21.40 -13.27 2.60
N ASP A 10 -20.69 -13.63 1.52
CA ASP A 10 -20.23 -14.98 1.24
C ASP A 10 -18.90 -15.29 1.98
N PRO A 11 -18.84 -16.39 2.76
CA PRO A 11 -17.61 -16.81 3.44
C PRO A 11 -16.40 -17.01 2.51
N GLU A 12 -16.59 -17.60 1.32
CA GLU A 12 -15.48 -17.82 0.38
C GLU A 12 -14.91 -16.50 -0.16
N ALA A 13 -15.79 -15.55 -0.47
CA ALA A 13 -15.37 -14.20 -0.83
C ALA A 13 -14.60 -13.50 0.30
N TYR A 14 -14.98 -13.70 1.58
CA TYR A 14 -14.25 -13.13 2.72
C TYR A 14 -12.81 -13.62 2.78
N ILE A 15 -12.58 -14.93 2.70
CA ILE A 15 -11.23 -15.49 2.81
C ILE A 15 -10.35 -15.11 1.61
N HIS A 16 -10.91 -15.02 0.40
CA HIS A 16 -10.19 -14.57 -0.78
C HIS A 16 -9.72 -13.10 -0.70
N ARG A 17 -10.52 -12.24 -0.04
CA ARG A 17 -10.14 -10.85 0.26
C ARG A 17 -9.10 -10.78 1.36
N ALA A 18 -9.31 -11.52 2.45
CA ALA A 18 -8.38 -11.62 3.57
C ALA A 18 -6.99 -12.14 3.12
N GLY A 19 -6.94 -13.12 2.21
CA GLY A 19 -5.72 -13.73 1.67
C GLY A 19 -4.81 -12.80 0.84
N ARG A 20 -5.11 -11.49 0.78
CA ARG A 20 -4.24 -10.47 0.20
C ARG A 20 -3.11 -10.03 1.15
N THR A 21 -3.21 -10.35 2.45
CA THR A 21 -2.14 -10.15 3.45
C THR A 21 -1.62 -11.51 3.97
N GLY A 22 -0.48 -11.51 4.69
CA GLY A 22 0.02 -12.71 5.37
C GLY A 22 0.53 -13.82 4.44
N ARG A 23 1.27 -13.45 3.38
CA ARG A 23 1.83 -14.40 2.41
C ARG A 23 3.16 -14.97 2.88
N MET A 24 3.55 -16.13 2.34
CA MET A 24 4.86 -16.77 2.57
C MET A 24 5.20 -16.97 4.06
N GLY A 25 4.20 -17.26 4.90
CA GLY A 25 4.39 -17.47 6.34
C GLY A 25 4.50 -16.20 7.18
N SER A 26 4.44 -15.01 6.57
CA SER A 26 4.38 -13.74 7.32
C SER A 26 3.03 -13.53 7.97
N SER A 27 2.99 -12.77 9.07
CA SER A 27 1.73 -12.38 9.71
C SER A 27 0.96 -11.37 8.85
N GLY A 28 -0.37 -11.39 8.97
CA GLY A 28 -1.26 -10.49 8.26
C GLY A 28 -2.39 -10.04 9.17
N VAL A 29 -2.78 -8.78 9.03
CA VAL A 29 -3.89 -8.20 9.78
C VAL A 29 -4.98 -7.82 8.80
N VAL A 30 -6.20 -8.27 9.08
CA VAL A 30 -7.40 -7.94 8.31
C VAL A 30 -8.33 -7.16 9.22
N ILE A 31 -8.72 -5.96 8.78
CA ILE A 31 -9.63 -5.08 9.50
C ILE A 31 -10.89 -4.95 8.65
N SER A 32 -12.04 -5.25 9.22
CA SER A 32 -13.33 -5.15 8.52
C SER A 32 -14.16 -4.07 9.19
N LEU A 33 -14.68 -3.12 8.42
CA LEU A 33 -15.65 -2.14 8.89
C LEU A 33 -17.04 -2.77 8.73
N VAL A 34 -17.77 -2.89 9.84
CA VAL A 34 -19.02 -3.67 9.87
C VAL A 34 -20.11 -2.79 10.43
N ALA A 35 -21.22 -2.63 9.71
CA ALA A 35 -22.39 -1.97 10.28
C ALA A 35 -23.10 -2.88 11.29
N GLU A 36 -23.86 -2.30 12.21
CA GLU A 36 -24.56 -3.07 13.26
C GLU A 36 -25.45 -4.18 12.66
N MET A 37 -26.14 -3.88 11.56
CA MET A 37 -27.01 -4.81 10.85
C MET A 37 -26.24 -5.95 10.16
N GLU A 38 -24.92 -5.86 10.01
CA GLU A 38 -24.08 -6.85 9.33
C GLU A 38 -23.30 -7.73 10.31
N LYS A 39 -23.31 -7.39 11.60
CA LYS A 39 -22.57 -8.08 12.66
C LYS A 39 -22.83 -9.58 12.68
N PHE A 40 -24.10 -9.98 12.50
CA PHE A 40 -24.48 -11.39 12.49
C PHE A 40 -23.84 -12.18 11.33
N LYS A 41 -23.67 -11.54 10.16
CA LYS A 41 -23.05 -12.17 8.98
C LYS A 41 -21.58 -12.43 9.23
N ILE A 42 -20.87 -11.42 9.73
CA ILE A 42 -19.45 -11.54 10.08
C ILE A 42 -19.21 -12.59 11.17
N GLN A 43 -20.05 -12.63 12.20
CA GLN A 43 -19.97 -13.67 13.24
C GLN A 43 -20.27 -15.08 12.69
N SER A 44 -21.11 -15.19 11.66
CA SER A 44 -21.33 -16.47 10.96
C SER A 44 -20.07 -16.93 10.23
N ILE A 45 -19.43 -16.02 9.47
CA ILE A 45 -18.17 -16.29 8.77
C ILE A 45 -17.06 -16.67 9.76
N ALA A 46 -16.95 -15.94 10.88
CA ALA A 46 -15.98 -16.21 11.94
C ALA A 46 -16.14 -17.63 12.49
N ARG A 47 -17.39 -18.05 12.78
CA ARG A 47 -17.68 -19.41 13.24
C ARG A 47 -17.41 -20.47 12.18
N PHE A 48 -17.77 -20.20 10.92
CA PHE A 48 -17.57 -21.14 9.81
C PHE A 48 -16.10 -21.50 9.60
N TYR A 49 -15.21 -20.51 9.68
CA TYR A 49 -13.75 -20.72 9.54
C TYR A 49 -13.01 -20.84 10.87
N ASN A 50 -13.72 -20.86 12.00
CA ASN A 50 -13.14 -20.89 13.35
C ASN A 50 -12.09 -19.78 13.58
N ILE A 51 -12.39 -18.58 13.11
CA ILE A 51 -11.56 -17.37 13.25
C ILE A 51 -11.98 -16.63 14.53
N SER A 52 -11.01 -16.31 15.38
CA SER A 52 -11.22 -15.37 16.48
C SER A 52 -11.17 -13.94 15.92
N MET A 53 -12.28 -13.21 16.02
CA MET A 53 -12.35 -11.81 15.64
C MET A 53 -12.38 -10.94 16.90
N GLU A 54 -11.56 -9.91 16.91
CA GLU A 54 -11.54 -8.89 17.96
C GLU A 54 -12.40 -7.70 17.51
N GLU A 55 -13.45 -7.39 18.26
CA GLU A 55 -14.23 -6.18 18.07
C GLU A 55 -13.46 -4.98 18.64
N ARG A 56 -13.23 -3.97 17.80
CA ARG A 56 -12.54 -2.73 18.17
C ARG A 56 -13.49 -1.56 18.02
N SER A 57 -13.58 -0.74 19.06
CA SER A 57 -14.21 0.57 18.93
C SER A 57 -13.33 1.52 18.13
N LEU A 58 -13.92 2.61 17.65
CA LEU A 58 -13.13 3.74 17.17
C LEU A 58 -12.24 4.26 18.31
N PRO A 59 -11.02 4.75 18.00
CA PRO A 59 -10.19 5.40 19.00
C PRO A 59 -10.93 6.62 19.56
N GLY A 60 -10.80 6.84 20.87
CA GLY A 60 -11.29 8.07 21.50
C GLY A 60 -10.44 9.28 21.12
N ASP A 61 -10.94 10.48 21.40
CA ASP A 61 -10.26 11.73 21.03
C ASP A 61 -8.84 11.83 21.62
N GLU A 62 -8.66 11.42 22.88
CA GLU A 62 -7.34 11.43 23.55
C GLU A 62 -6.34 10.46 22.89
N GLU A 63 -6.81 9.28 22.49
CA GLU A 63 -5.96 8.30 21.80
C GLU A 63 -5.60 8.81 20.40
N LEU A 64 -6.57 9.39 19.70
CA LEU A 64 -6.34 9.99 18.39
C LEU A 64 -5.33 11.13 18.47
N GLU A 65 -5.49 12.07 19.42
CA GLU A 65 -4.56 13.18 19.64
C GLU A 65 -3.14 12.66 19.87
N ARG A 66 -2.99 11.64 20.72
CA ARG A 66 -1.71 11.02 21.00
C ARG A 66 -1.06 10.42 19.76
N VAL A 67 -1.80 9.60 19.01
CA VAL A 67 -1.28 8.92 17.80
C VAL A 67 -0.91 9.93 16.72
N VAL A 68 -1.74 10.96 16.51
CA VAL A 68 -1.50 12.02 15.55
C VAL A 68 -0.25 12.83 15.94
N THR A 69 -0.12 13.19 17.21
CA THR A 69 1.05 13.92 17.74
C THR A 69 2.33 13.13 17.55
N GLU A 70 2.34 11.84 17.91
CA GLU A 70 3.50 10.96 17.74
C GLU A 70 3.89 10.86 16.26
N ARG A 71 2.91 10.64 15.38
CA ARG A 71 3.15 10.51 13.94
C ARG A 71 3.69 11.80 13.33
N ILE A 72 3.06 12.95 13.57
CA ILE A 72 3.50 14.23 13.02
C ILE A 72 4.90 14.57 13.50
N THR A 73 5.18 14.37 14.79
CA THR A 73 6.50 14.60 15.38
C THR A 73 7.56 13.75 14.69
N ALA A 74 7.33 12.43 14.57
CA ALA A 74 8.26 11.52 13.90
C ALA A 74 8.53 11.92 12.44
N LEU A 75 7.50 12.34 11.71
CA LEU A 75 7.62 12.81 10.32
C LEU A 75 8.42 14.12 10.22
N LEU A 76 8.14 15.09 11.10
CA LEU A 76 8.85 16.37 11.13
C LEU A 76 10.32 16.19 11.52
N GLU A 77 10.62 15.31 12.47
CA GLU A 77 11.98 14.97 12.84
C GLU A 77 12.73 14.27 11.71
N ALA A 78 12.11 13.31 11.03
CA ALA A 78 12.71 12.65 9.87
C ALA A 78 13.04 13.68 8.78
N ARG A 79 12.12 14.62 8.51
CA ARG A 79 12.34 15.72 7.58
C ARG A 79 13.45 16.66 8.04
N LEU A 80 13.56 16.92 9.34
CA LEU A 80 14.64 17.74 9.92
C LEU A 80 16.00 17.06 9.76
N ARG A 81 16.10 15.75 10.02
CA ARG A 81 17.32 14.94 9.83
C ARG A 81 17.77 14.91 8.37
N GLY A 82 16.85 15.01 7.41
CA GLY A 82 17.16 15.04 5.98
C GLY A 82 17.62 16.39 5.43
N ARG A 83 17.79 17.43 6.25
CA ARG A 83 18.19 18.77 5.76
C ARG A 83 19.70 18.90 5.59
N ASP A 84 20.11 19.62 4.54
CA ASP A 84 21.50 20.01 4.33
C ASP A 84 21.92 21.23 5.18
N ASN A 85 23.22 21.51 5.24
CA ASN A 85 23.77 22.61 6.04
C ASN A 85 23.23 23.99 5.63
N ILE A 86 22.99 24.22 4.33
CA ILE A 86 22.48 25.51 3.81
C ILE A 86 21.03 25.72 4.28
N GLN A 87 20.22 24.66 4.24
CA GLN A 87 18.86 24.68 4.73
C GLN A 87 18.82 24.91 6.24
N ILE A 88 19.68 24.24 7.00
CA ILE A 88 19.79 24.41 8.46
C ILE A 88 20.16 25.85 8.81
N GLU A 89 21.14 26.44 8.11
CA GLU A 89 21.56 27.83 8.31
C GLU A 89 20.41 28.79 7.98
N ARG A 90 19.72 28.59 6.84
CA ARG A 90 18.57 29.41 6.43
C ARG A 90 17.44 29.36 7.46
N MET A 91 17.19 28.20 8.08
CA MET A 91 16.18 28.07 9.13
C MET A 91 16.50 28.87 10.40
N GLN A 92 17.78 29.09 10.73
CA GLN A 92 18.15 29.87 11.92
C GLN A 92 17.58 31.28 11.89
N ARG A 93 17.42 31.87 10.70
CA ARG A 93 16.84 33.22 10.50
C ARG A 93 15.41 33.34 11.02
N PHE A 94 14.68 32.21 11.08
CA PHE A 94 13.29 32.17 11.54
C PHE A 94 13.13 31.86 13.02
N LYS A 95 14.22 31.58 13.76
CA LYS A 95 14.14 31.28 15.21
C LYS A 95 13.38 32.34 16.03
N PRO A 96 13.58 33.66 15.83
CA PRO A 96 12.84 34.67 16.58
C PRO A 96 11.34 34.60 16.30
N LEU A 97 10.95 34.47 15.03
CA LEU A 97 9.55 34.35 14.63
C LEU A 97 8.92 33.09 15.22
N ALA A 98 9.60 31.94 15.13
CA ALA A 98 9.10 30.68 15.68
C ALA A 98 8.85 30.76 17.19
N ARG A 99 9.70 31.48 17.94
CA ARG A 99 9.49 31.71 19.37
C ARG A 99 8.27 32.59 19.65
N ASN A 100 8.10 33.67 18.89
CA ASN A 100 6.94 34.55 19.05
C ASN A 100 5.63 33.81 18.78
N LEU A 101 5.54 33.10 17.65
CA LEU A 101 4.36 32.32 17.28
C LEU A 101 4.03 31.25 18.34
N ALA A 102 5.03 30.66 18.98
CA ALA A 102 4.84 29.62 20.00
C ALA A 102 4.43 30.17 21.38
N GLN A 103 4.62 31.47 21.63
CA GLN A 103 4.33 32.12 22.90
C GLN A 103 3.06 32.98 22.87
N SER A 104 2.55 33.28 21.67
CA SER A 104 1.36 34.10 21.48
C SER A 104 0.14 33.23 21.24
N GLU A 105 -0.82 33.26 22.17
CA GLU A 105 -2.11 32.53 22.04
C GLU A 105 -2.87 32.93 20.77
N ASP A 106 -2.83 34.21 20.40
CA ASP A 106 -3.49 34.71 19.18
C ASP A 106 -2.84 34.16 17.90
N GLU A 107 -1.53 33.88 17.93
CA GLU A 107 -0.78 33.36 16.78
C GLU A 107 -0.70 31.82 16.76
N LEU A 108 -1.12 31.13 17.82
CA LEU A 108 -1.17 29.66 17.86
C LEU A 108 -1.99 29.09 16.70
N ALA A 109 -3.05 29.80 16.27
CA ALA A 109 -3.86 29.40 15.13
C ALA A 109 -3.04 29.20 13.84
N ILE A 110 -1.97 29.97 13.65
CA ILE A 110 -1.08 29.83 12.49
C ILE A 110 -0.28 28.53 12.58
N ILE A 111 0.27 28.21 13.76
CA ILE A 111 0.99 26.96 13.98
C ILE A 111 0.04 25.77 13.83
N THR A 112 -1.15 25.85 14.43
CA THR A 112 -2.18 24.82 14.32
C THR A 112 -2.56 24.54 12.87
N MET A 113 -2.81 25.59 12.07
CA MET A 113 -3.08 25.46 10.63
C MET A 113 -1.91 24.77 9.89
N LEU A 114 -0.67 25.16 10.17
CA LEU A 114 0.51 24.54 9.53
C LEU A 114 0.68 23.05 9.90
N LEU A 115 0.35 22.67 11.14
CA LEU A 115 0.39 21.28 11.58
C LEU A 115 -0.73 20.46 10.93
N ASP A 116 -1.95 20.98 10.85
CA ASP A 116 -3.08 20.33 10.16
C ASP A 116 -2.78 20.12 8.67
N ASP A 117 -2.37 21.19 7.96
CA ASP A 117 -2.00 21.11 6.54
C ASP A 117 -0.92 20.06 6.30
N TYR A 118 0.12 20.03 7.15
CA TYR A 118 1.18 19.04 7.04
C TYR A 118 0.68 17.62 7.29
N TYR A 119 -0.17 17.43 8.30
CA TYR A 119 -0.77 16.13 8.61
C TYR A 119 -1.61 15.62 7.44
N GLN A 120 -2.51 16.44 6.90
CA GLN A 120 -3.37 16.08 5.76
C GLN A 120 -2.54 15.71 4.53
N GLN A 121 -1.49 16.47 4.20
CA GLN A 121 -0.56 16.14 3.11
C GLN A 121 0.14 14.79 3.34
N SER A 122 0.47 14.46 4.59
CA SER A 122 1.10 13.18 4.95
C SER A 122 0.16 11.98 4.81
N LEU A 123 -1.17 12.17 4.93
CA LEU A 123 -2.16 11.11 4.73
C LEU A 123 -2.23 10.65 3.27
N HIS A 124 -1.95 11.54 2.32
CA HIS A 124 -1.95 11.24 0.89
C HIS A 124 -0.61 10.69 0.38
N THR A 125 0.39 10.57 1.25
CA THR A 125 1.66 9.91 0.90
C THR A 125 1.46 8.40 0.96
N PRO A 126 1.77 7.62 -0.10
CA PRO A 126 1.67 6.16 -0.05
C PRO A 126 2.45 5.63 1.17
N PRO A 127 1.89 4.71 1.96
CA PRO A 127 2.61 4.15 3.10
C PRO A 127 3.92 3.56 2.59
N ALA A 128 5.01 3.81 3.32
CA ALA A 128 6.29 3.16 3.04
C ALA A 128 6.03 1.66 3.00
N GLN A 129 6.24 1.04 1.84
CA GLN A 129 6.20 -0.41 1.76
C GLN A 129 7.27 -0.91 2.74
N PRO A 130 6.96 -1.90 3.60
CA PRO A 130 7.99 -2.50 4.43
C PRO A 130 9.09 -2.92 3.47
N ALA A 131 10.31 -2.42 3.70
CA ALA A 131 11.47 -2.87 2.98
C ALA A 131 11.41 -4.39 3.03
N ALA A 132 11.38 -5.03 1.86
CA ALA A 132 11.66 -6.45 1.82
C ALA A 132 12.99 -6.58 2.57
N ASP A 133 13.02 -7.35 3.66
CA ASP A 133 14.28 -7.74 4.26
C ASP A 133 15.09 -8.32 3.10
N ASP A 134 16.08 -7.56 2.64
CA ASP A 134 17.09 -8.03 1.70
C ASP A 134 17.89 -9.07 2.47
N ALA A 135 17.34 -10.28 2.51
CA ALA A 135 18.05 -11.46 2.92
C ALA A 135 19.23 -11.61 1.96
N GLU A 136 20.40 -11.37 2.52
CA GLU A 136 21.73 -11.67 2.01
C GLU A 136 21.75 -12.79 0.96
N GLU A 137 22.11 -12.46 -0.29
CA GLU A 137 22.82 -13.41 -1.15
C GLU A 137 24.30 -13.02 -1.18
N ALA A 138 25.00 -13.38 -0.10
CA ALA A 138 26.43 -13.67 -0.19
C ALA A 138 26.62 -14.92 -1.06
N GLY A 139 27.44 -14.79 -2.10
CA GLY A 139 27.43 -15.69 -3.24
C GLY A 139 27.91 -17.13 -3.00
N THR A 140 27.40 -18.03 -3.83
CA THR A 140 28.17 -19.18 -4.32
C THR A 140 27.99 -19.29 -5.83
N ALA A 141 29.11 -19.26 -6.54
CA ALA A 141 29.18 -19.36 -7.99
C ALA A 141 28.81 -20.78 -8.46
N GLY A 142 27.89 -20.87 -9.43
CA GLY A 142 27.53 -22.09 -10.16
C GLY A 142 27.39 -21.82 -11.67
N PRO A 143 27.62 -22.82 -12.55
CA PRO A 143 28.35 -22.61 -13.81
C PRO A 143 27.53 -22.09 -15.00
N LYS A 144 28.22 -21.32 -15.86
CA LYS A 144 27.78 -20.71 -17.12
C LYS A 144 27.04 -21.71 -18.04
N GLN A 145 25.76 -21.45 -18.34
CA GLN A 145 25.03 -22.11 -19.42
C GLN A 145 25.37 -21.46 -20.78
N LYS A 146 25.75 -22.30 -21.75
CA LYS A 146 26.01 -21.93 -23.15
C LYS A 146 24.71 -21.48 -23.86
N PRO A 147 24.78 -20.58 -24.86
CA PRO A 147 23.58 -20.10 -25.55
C PRO A 147 23.01 -21.16 -26.52
N LYS A 148 21.67 -21.28 -26.55
CA LYS A 148 20.91 -22.14 -27.49
C LYS A 148 20.89 -21.54 -28.91
N PRO A 149 20.91 -22.37 -29.98
CA PRO A 149 20.83 -21.88 -31.36
C PRO A 149 19.41 -21.50 -31.77
N GLN A 150 19.28 -20.41 -32.54
CA GLN A 150 18.03 -19.93 -33.15
C GLN A 150 17.50 -20.92 -34.19
N ARG A 151 16.20 -21.24 -34.12
CA ARG A 151 15.47 -21.98 -35.17
C ARG A 151 15.01 -21.02 -36.28
N PRO A 152 15.07 -21.41 -37.56
CA PRO A 152 14.73 -20.53 -38.66
C PRO A 152 13.21 -20.46 -38.89
N ASN A 153 12.81 -19.27 -39.33
CA ASN A 153 11.46 -18.82 -39.64
C ASN A 153 10.86 -19.59 -40.84
N LYS A 154 9.68 -20.21 -40.69
CA LYS A 154 8.88 -20.70 -41.84
C LYS A 154 7.62 -19.85 -42.00
N ARG A 155 7.63 -18.98 -43.03
CA ARG A 155 6.43 -18.37 -43.61
C ARG A 155 5.76 -19.36 -44.57
N PRO A 156 4.42 -19.42 -44.69
CA PRO A 156 3.78 -20.06 -45.82
C PRO A 156 3.65 -19.04 -46.97
N ARG A 157 3.99 -19.44 -48.19
CA ARG A 157 3.65 -18.70 -49.41
C ARG A 157 2.92 -19.61 -50.41
N SER A 158 1.81 -19.06 -50.86
CA SER A 158 0.84 -19.54 -51.84
C SER A 158 1.38 -19.57 -53.28
N ARG A 159 0.95 -20.57 -54.08
CA ARG A 159 0.36 -20.48 -55.46
C ARG A 159 0.81 -21.61 -56.41
N ASN A 160 -0.18 -22.30 -57.01
CA ASN A 160 -0.41 -22.57 -58.46
C ASN A 160 -1.41 -23.74 -58.58
N ARG A 161 -2.59 -23.69 -59.24
CA ARG A 161 -3.12 -23.25 -60.56
C ARG A 161 -3.00 -24.31 -61.69
N LYS A 162 -4.19 -24.65 -62.24
CA LYS A 162 -4.57 -25.34 -63.52
C LYS A 162 -4.59 -26.88 -63.49
N GLU A 163 -5.50 -27.62 -64.14
CA GLU A 163 -6.64 -27.40 -65.06
C GLU A 163 -7.38 -28.76 -65.22
N LYS A 164 -8.70 -28.81 -65.45
CA LYS A 164 -9.34 -29.47 -66.63
C LYS A 164 -10.87 -29.71 -66.51
N LYS A 165 -11.54 -29.19 -67.54
CA LYS A 165 -12.66 -29.73 -68.35
C LYS A 165 -14.08 -29.86 -67.78
N GLN A 166 -14.94 -29.02 -68.36
CA GLN A 166 -16.39 -29.14 -68.65
C GLN A 166 -16.75 -30.43 -69.42
N PRO A 167 -18.03 -30.90 -69.42
CA PRO A 167 -19.14 -30.27 -70.18
C PRO A 167 -20.56 -30.29 -69.56
N GLN A 168 -21.32 -29.25 -69.98
CA GLN A 168 -22.74 -29.14 -70.45
C GLN A 168 -23.84 -30.07 -69.85
N GLN A 169 -24.82 -29.50 -69.13
CA GLN A 169 -26.22 -29.14 -69.56
C GLN A 169 -27.22 -30.31 -69.44
N PRO A 170 -28.56 -30.12 -69.42
CA PRO A 170 -29.38 -29.00 -69.93
C PRO A 170 -29.80 -27.94 -68.90
#